data_AF-A0A8H7C6N0-F1
#
_entry.id   AF-A0A8H7C6N0-F1
#
_cell.length_a   1.000
_cell.length_b   1.000
_cell.length_c   1.000
_cell.angle_alpha   90.00
_cell.angle_beta   90.00
_cell.angle_gamma   90.00
#
_symmetry.space_group_name_H-M   'P 1'
#
loop_
_entity.id
_entity.type
_entity.pdbx_description
1 polymer ?
#
loop_
_entity_poly.entity_id
_entity_poly.type
_entity_poly.pdbx_seq_one_letter_code
_entity_poly.pdbx_strand_id
1 'polypeptide(L)'
;MTTPLLAEFPELAHLSREDLEDLLADPVYFQAIFHSLGGVRRLYQSQADLGFANETIANNNLHLQQPLYNLRSETQDAFDEAKSLEARWKELEKEQRDLYQRYTPQFLLMRLKHSITAQDDASEALATAFVRPPTSVNPTSGTGTPAPNNEIDDFVKEFKELRKIYHKRVLWAEKWSSKSLGVSVIDISCLHLHGEWLLIQ
;
A
#
# COMPACT_ATOMS: atom_id res chain seq x y z
N MET A 1 81.46 29.79 27.69
CA MET A 1 81.53 29.44 26.25
C MET A 1 80.24 28.71 25.93
N THR A 2 79.33 29.32 25.18
CA THR A 2 78.07 28.68 24.77
C THR A 2 78.35 27.73 23.61
N THR A 3 78.39 26.43 23.90
CA THR A 3 78.48 25.40 22.86
C THR A 3 77.14 25.30 22.11
N PRO A 4 77.13 24.85 20.85
CA PRO A 4 75.90 24.68 20.08
C PRO A 4 74.89 23.73 20.77
N LEU A 5 75.38 22.72 21.50
CA LEU A 5 74.56 21.84 22.35
C LEU A 5 73.78 22.62 23.42
N LEU A 6 74.41 23.61 24.06
CA LEU A 6 73.79 24.43 25.10
C LEU A 6 72.88 25.52 24.55
N ALA A 7 72.99 25.82 23.25
CA ALA A 7 72.06 26.73 22.55
C ALA A 7 70.74 26.01 22.19
N GLU A 8 70.81 24.74 21.78
CA GLU A 8 69.63 23.91 21.51
C GLU A 8 68.97 23.36 22.77
N PHE A 9 69.77 23.06 23.81
CA PHE A 9 69.31 22.52 25.08
C PHE A 9 69.78 23.40 26.25
N PRO A 10 69.16 24.59 26.44
CA PRO A 10 69.53 25.50 27.53
C PRO A 10 69.28 24.88 28.91
N GLU A 11 68.42 23.86 28.98
CA GLU A 11 68.16 23.09 30.19
C GLU A 11 69.39 22.29 30.65
N LEU A 12 70.42 22.08 29.82
CA LEU A 12 71.68 21.43 30.21
C LEU A 12 72.75 22.43 30.70
N ALA A 13 72.51 23.74 30.60
CA ALA A 13 73.51 24.77 30.89
C ALA A 13 73.84 24.93 32.39
N HIS A 14 73.03 24.33 33.28
CA HIS A 14 73.23 24.36 34.72
C HIS A 14 74.03 23.16 35.25
N LEU A 15 74.30 22.15 34.43
CA LEU A 15 75.13 21.00 34.81
C LEU A 15 76.62 21.34 34.73
N SER A 16 77.41 20.81 35.67
CA SER A 16 78.86 20.96 35.65
C SER A 16 79.51 20.09 34.56
N ARG A 17 80.81 20.32 34.32
CA ARG A 17 81.57 19.53 33.34
C ARG A 17 81.75 18.09 33.81
N GLU A 18 81.99 17.88 35.11
CA GLU A 18 82.03 16.55 35.71
C GLU A 18 80.66 15.84 35.55
N ASP A 19 79.56 16.53 35.80
CA ASP A 19 78.21 15.94 35.62
C ASP A 19 77.95 15.53 34.16
N LEU A 20 78.47 16.27 33.19
CA LEU A 20 78.33 15.94 31.76
C LEU A 20 79.18 14.71 31.36
N GLU A 21 80.34 14.53 31.98
CA GLU A 21 81.21 13.37 31.77
C GLU A 21 80.60 12.11 32.43
N ASP A 22 80.05 12.25 33.64
CA ASP A 22 79.31 11.20 34.33
C ASP A 22 78.02 10.83 33.60
N LEU A 23 77.33 11.79 32.98
CA LEU A 23 76.19 11.55 32.09
C LEU A 23 76.54 10.70 30.87
N LEU A 24 77.78 10.82 30.38
CA LEU A 24 78.25 10.06 29.23
C LEU A 24 78.75 8.65 29.63
N ALA A 25 79.19 8.51 30.88
CA ALA A 25 79.74 7.27 31.43
C ALA A 25 78.66 6.36 32.06
N ASP A 26 77.61 6.92 32.66
CA ASP A 26 76.51 6.19 33.30
C ASP A 26 75.18 6.33 32.51
N PRO A 27 74.75 5.25 31.83
CA PRO A 27 73.47 5.23 31.10
C PRO A 27 72.25 5.49 31.98
N VAL A 28 72.28 5.09 33.26
CA VAL A 28 71.15 5.25 34.18
C VAL A 28 71.00 6.70 34.58
N TYR A 29 72.12 7.39 34.84
CA TYR A 29 72.13 8.81 35.13
C TYR A 29 71.67 9.65 33.93
N PHE A 30 72.12 9.31 32.72
CA PHE A 30 71.61 9.90 31.48
C PHE A 30 70.09 9.79 31.36
N GLN A 31 69.55 8.59 31.59
CA GLN A 31 68.13 8.32 31.45
C GLN A 31 67.30 9.12 32.47
N ALA A 32 67.79 9.25 33.71
CA ALA A 32 67.16 10.05 34.75
C ALA A 32 67.11 11.54 34.38
N ILE A 33 68.22 12.12 33.90
CA ILE A 33 68.29 13.51 33.44
C ILE A 33 67.42 13.70 32.20
N PHE A 34 67.44 12.77 31.24
CA PHE A 34 66.61 12.82 30.03
C PHE A 34 65.11 12.87 30.33
N HIS A 35 64.62 12.05 31.26
CA HIS A 35 63.22 12.08 31.69
C HIS A 35 62.88 13.29 32.57
N SER A 36 63.89 13.94 33.14
CA SER A 36 63.70 15.16 33.91
C SER A 36 63.42 16.38 33.03
N LEU A 37 63.95 16.40 31.79
CA LEU A 37 63.83 17.50 30.82
C LEU A 37 62.38 17.90 30.55
N GLY A 38 62.10 19.20 30.56
CA GLY A 38 60.74 19.72 30.43
C GLY A 38 60.09 19.36 29.10
N GLY A 39 60.87 19.40 28.00
CA GLY A 39 60.41 18.99 26.67
C GLY A 39 60.00 17.51 26.60
N VAL A 40 60.83 16.62 27.15
CA VAL A 40 60.58 15.18 27.18
C VAL A 40 59.37 14.85 28.05
N ARG A 41 59.25 15.47 29.22
CA ARG A 41 58.08 15.31 30.10
C ARG A 41 56.78 15.77 29.45
N ARG A 42 56.79 16.91 28.76
CA ARG A 42 55.63 17.40 27.99
C ARG A 42 55.24 16.44 26.88
N LEU A 43 56.22 15.81 26.22
CA LEU A 43 55.98 14.84 25.16
C LEU A 43 55.36 13.54 25.70
N TYR A 44 55.84 13.03 26.83
CA TYR A 44 55.21 11.88 27.50
C TYR A 44 53.80 12.21 27.99
N GLN A 45 53.59 13.41 28.54
CA GLN A 45 52.26 13.84 28.96
C GLN A 45 51.31 13.93 27.76
N SER A 46 51.73 14.55 26.65
CA SER A 46 50.88 14.65 25.45
C SER A 46 50.59 13.28 24.84
N GLN A 47 51.56 12.36 24.86
CA GLN A 47 51.36 10.99 24.43
C GLN A 47 50.32 10.27 25.30
N ALA A 48 50.40 10.42 26.63
CA ALA A 48 49.44 9.84 27.55
C ALA A 48 48.03 10.42 27.34
N ASP A 49 47.92 11.75 27.22
CA ASP A 49 46.65 12.45 27.00
C ASP A 49 45.98 11.99 25.69
N LEU A 50 46.76 11.86 24.61
CA LEU A 50 46.28 11.32 23.32
C LEU A 50 45.86 9.85 23.44
N GLY A 51 46.59 9.05 24.24
CA GLY A 51 46.22 7.67 24.55
C GLY A 51 44.85 7.58 25.22
N PHE A 52 44.62 8.36 26.27
CA PHE A 52 43.35 8.41 26.98
C PHE A 52 42.21 8.92 26.10
N ALA A 53 42.45 9.93 25.27
CA ALA A 53 41.46 10.43 24.32
C ALA A 53 41.05 9.36 23.30
N ASN A 54 42.03 8.64 22.73
CA ASN A 54 41.76 7.56 21.79
C ASN A 54 41.00 6.40 22.45
N GLU A 55 41.39 6.01 23.67
CA GLU A 55 40.69 4.97 24.42
C GLU A 55 39.23 5.36 24.71
N THR A 56 38.99 6.62 25.07
CA THR A 56 37.64 7.16 25.30
C THR A 56 36.79 7.08 24.03
N ILE A 57 37.35 7.47 22.89
CA ILE A 57 36.67 7.40 21.58
C ILE A 57 36.39 5.94 21.21
N ALA A 58 37.34 5.03 21.40
CA ALA A 58 37.18 3.62 21.11
C ALA A 58 36.05 3.00 21.95
N ASN A 59 36.01 3.31 23.25
CA ASN A 59 34.95 2.87 24.15
C ASN A 59 33.57 3.42 23.75
N ASN A 60 33.50 4.69 23.33
CA ASN A 60 32.26 5.28 22.84
C ASN A 60 31.76 4.58 21.56
N ASN A 61 32.67 4.35 20.60
CA ASN A 61 32.35 3.64 19.36
C ASN A 61 31.83 2.22 19.64
N LEU A 62 32.45 1.50 20.57
CA LEU A 62 32.04 0.15 20.96
C LEU A 62 30.65 0.18 21.63
N HIS A 63 30.41 1.15 22.50
CA HIS A 63 29.11 1.33 23.15
C HIS A 63 27.98 1.66 22.16
N LEU A 64 28.27 2.44 21.10
CA LEU A 64 27.29 2.79 20.06
C LEU A 64 27.04 1.67 19.05
N GLN A 65 27.96 0.71 18.93
CA GLN A 65 27.87 -0.37 17.95
C GLN A 65 26.57 -1.16 18.09
N GLN A 66 26.27 -1.68 19.29
CA GLN A 66 25.09 -2.53 19.49
C GLN A 66 23.77 -1.76 19.30
N PRO A 67 23.57 -0.55 19.87
CA PRO A 67 22.37 0.25 19.61
C PRO A 67 22.16 0.54 18.12
N LEU A 68 23.21 0.84 17.36
CA LEU A 68 23.09 1.09 15.92
C LEU A 68 22.71 -0.16 15.13
N TYR A 69 23.23 -1.34 15.51
CA TYR A 69 22.78 -2.60 14.91
C TYR A 69 21.32 -2.89 15.21
N ASN A 70 20.89 -2.70 16.46
CA ASN A 70 19.50 -2.91 16.85
C ASN A 70 18.56 -1.95 16.12
N LEU A 71 18.93 -0.67 16.01
CA LEU A 71 18.14 0.33 15.30
C LEU A 71 18.04 0.00 13.80
N ARG A 72 19.14 -0.51 13.21
CA ARG A 72 19.14 -0.96 11.82
C ARG A 72 18.23 -2.17 11.60
N SER A 73 18.26 -3.16 12.50
CA SER A 73 17.37 -4.32 12.39
C SER A 73 15.91 -3.92 12.56
N GLU A 74 15.59 -3.07 13.55
CA GLU A 74 14.21 -2.61 13.77
C GLU A 74 13.67 -1.82 12.57
N THR A 75 14.49 -0.94 11.99
CA THR A 75 14.09 -0.19 10.78
C THR A 75 13.93 -1.09 9.57
N GLN A 76 14.76 -2.12 9.43
CA GLN A 76 14.63 -3.12 8.37
C GLN A 76 13.32 -3.93 8.54
N ASP A 77 13.04 -4.42 9.75
CA ASP A 77 11.84 -5.21 10.05
C ASP A 77 10.56 -4.38 9.79
N ALA A 78 10.54 -3.13 10.25
CA ALA A 78 9.41 -2.23 10.04
C ALA A 78 9.21 -1.89 8.55
N PHE A 79 10.31 -1.75 7.78
CA PHE A 79 10.24 -1.53 6.35
C PHE A 79 9.70 -2.75 5.60
N ASP A 80 10.17 -3.95 5.97
CA ASP A 80 9.72 -5.21 5.37
C ASP A 80 8.24 -5.48 5.68
N GLU A 81 7.79 -5.18 6.91
CA GLU A 81 6.37 -5.22 7.28
C GLU A 81 5.54 -4.26 6.43
N ALA A 82 5.95 -2.99 6.33
CA ALA A 82 5.24 -1.99 5.52
C ALA A 82 5.16 -2.39 4.04
N LYS A 83 6.23 -2.98 3.50
CA LYS A 83 6.25 -3.50 2.12
C LYS A 83 5.32 -4.69 1.93
N SER A 84 5.24 -5.59 2.92
CA SER A 84 4.30 -6.70 2.89
C SER A 84 2.83 -6.22 2.91
N LEU A 85 2.54 -5.19 3.72
CA LEU A 85 1.22 -4.57 3.80
C LEU A 85 0.86 -3.83 2.51
N GLU A 86 1.81 -3.13 1.88
CA GLU A 86 1.62 -2.50 0.58
C GLU A 86 1.25 -3.54 -0.50
N ALA A 87 1.94 -4.69 -0.52
CA ALA A 87 1.64 -5.78 -1.44
C ALA A 87 0.23 -6.35 -1.18
N ARG A 88 -0.12 -6.60 0.08
CA ARG A 88 -1.46 -7.09 0.47
C ARG A 88 -2.56 -6.09 0.11
N TRP A 89 -2.31 -4.79 0.28
CA TRP A 89 -3.25 -3.74 -0.07
C TRP A 89 -3.58 -3.74 -1.55
N LYS A 90 -2.58 -3.91 -2.42
CA LYS A 90 -2.79 -3.99 -3.87
C LYS A 90 -3.69 -5.16 -4.27
N GLU A 91 -3.57 -6.31 -3.61
CA GLU A 91 -4.46 -7.44 -3.88
C GLU A 91 -5.89 -7.15 -3.39
N LEU A 92 -6.05 -6.60 -2.19
CA LEU A 92 -7.37 -6.21 -1.67
C LEU A 92 -8.05 -5.15 -2.54
N GLU A 93 -7.30 -4.19 -3.06
CA GLU A 93 -7.84 -3.16 -3.97
C GLU A 93 -8.34 -3.78 -5.27
N LYS A 94 -7.62 -4.79 -5.79
CA LYS A 94 -8.04 -5.55 -6.96
C LYS A 94 -9.29 -6.36 -6.69
N GLU A 95 -9.34 -7.11 -5.59
CA GLU A 95 -10.52 -7.86 -5.15
C GLU A 95 -11.74 -6.92 -5.00
N GLN A 96 -11.55 -5.77 -4.35
CA GLN A 96 -12.58 -4.76 -4.22
C GLN A 96 -13.05 -4.28 -5.60
N ARG A 97 -12.14 -3.93 -6.50
CA ARG A 97 -12.49 -3.45 -7.85
C ARG A 97 -13.29 -4.49 -8.62
N ASP A 98 -12.92 -5.76 -8.54
CA ASP A 98 -13.61 -6.87 -9.20
C ASP A 98 -15.02 -7.08 -8.64
N LEU A 99 -15.19 -7.00 -7.31
CA LEU A 99 -16.51 -7.07 -6.67
C LEU A 99 -17.38 -5.87 -7.05
N TYR A 100 -16.83 -4.66 -7.00
CA TYR A 100 -17.56 -3.42 -7.27
C TYR A 100 -17.88 -3.22 -8.75
N GLN A 101 -17.15 -3.86 -9.68
CA GLN A 101 -17.39 -3.77 -11.12
C GLN A 101 -18.87 -4.01 -11.46
N ARG A 102 -19.49 -5.01 -10.82
CA ARG A 102 -20.89 -5.42 -11.02
C ARG A 102 -21.91 -4.42 -10.49
N TYR A 103 -21.48 -3.51 -9.61
CA TYR A 103 -22.30 -2.48 -9.01
C TYR A 103 -21.96 -1.09 -9.56
N THR A 104 -21.07 -1.01 -10.56
CA THR A 104 -20.80 0.27 -11.22
C THR A 104 -22.07 0.77 -11.91
N PRO A 105 -22.34 2.09 -11.89
CA PRO A 105 -23.52 2.66 -12.54
C PRO A 105 -23.62 2.29 -14.02
N GLN A 106 -22.49 2.15 -14.71
CA GLN A 106 -22.44 1.74 -16.12
C GLN A 106 -22.85 0.27 -16.31
N PHE A 107 -22.36 -0.63 -15.46
CA PHE A 107 -22.77 -2.04 -15.52
C PHE A 107 -24.25 -2.22 -15.18
N LEU A 108 -24.77 -1.50 -14.18
CA LEU A 108 -26.19 -1.53 -13.83
C LEU A 108 -27.07 -0.99 -14.96
N LEU A 109 -26.66 0.10 -15.61
CA LEU A 109 -27.36 0.65 -16.79
C LEU A 109 -27.32 -0.32 -17.97
N MET A 110 -26.17 -0.96 -18.23
CA MET A 110 -26.06 -2.02 -19.22
C MET A 110 -27.05 -3.15 -18.90
N ARG A 111 -27.10 -3.65 -17.66
CA ARG A 111 -28.02 -4.71 -17.25
C ARG A 111 -29.49 -4.30 -17.40
N LEU A 112 -29.82 -3.04 -17.09
CA LEU A 112 -31.16 -2.48 -17.32
C LEU A 112 -31.51 -2.52 -18.81
N LYS A 113 -30.60 -2.09 -19.70
CA LYS A 113 -30.81 -2.15 -21.16
C LYS A 113 -31.05 -3.58 -21.66
N HIS A 114 -30.28 -4.55 -21.20
CA HIS A 114 -30.51 -5.97 -21.56
C HIS A 114 -31.89 -6.45 -21.09
N SER A 115 -32.31 -6.07 -19.88
CA SER A 115 -33.65 -6.41 -19.37
C SER A 115 -34.80 -5.72 -20.13
N ILE A 116 -34.53 -4.61 -20.82
CA ILE A 116 -35.51 -3.95 -21.71
C ILE A 116 -35.66 -4.77 -22.98
N THR A 117 -34.55 -5.13 -23.63
CA THR A 117 -34.55 -5.97 -24.84
C THR A 117 -35.23 -7.31 -24.56
N ALA A 118 -34.86 -8.01 -23.49
CA ALA A 118 -35.48 -9.29 -23.13
C ALA A 118 -37.00 -9.16 -22.86
N GLN A 119 -37.45 -8.02 -22.32
CA GLN A 119 -38.86 -7.76 -22.10
C GLN A 119 -39.61 -7.49 -23.42
N ASP A 120 -38.96 -6.81 -24.36
CA ASP A 120 -39.45 -6.57 -25.71
C ASP A 120 -39.63 -7.90 -26.44
N ASP A 121 -38.57 -8.70 -26.50
CA ASP A 121 -38.53 -10.04 -27.10
C ASP A 121 -39.61 -10.95 -26.51
N ALA A 122 -39.79 -10.93 -25.17
CA ALA A 122 -40.84 -11.71 -24.52
C ALA A 122 -42.25 -11.25 -24.93
N SER A 123 -42.47 -9.94 -25.06
CA SER A 123 -43.75 -9.41 -25.53
C SER A 123 -44.03 -9.75 -26.99
N GLU A 124 -43.00 -9.72 -27.85
CA GLU A 124 -43.09 -10.12 -29.25
C GLU A 124 -43.30 -11.63 -29.42
N ALA A 125 -42.64 -12.45 -28.60
CA ALA A 125 -42.85 -13.89 -28.58
C ALA A 125 -44.29 -14.26 -28.18
N LEU A 126 -44.83 -13.59 -27.17
CA LEU A 126 -46.23 -13.76 -26.75
C LEU A 126 -47.20 -13.35 -27.87
N ALA A 127 -46.97 -12.20 -28.51
CA ALA A 127 -47.75 -11.76 -29.68
C ALA A 127 -47.66 -12.75 -30.85
N THR A 128 -46.48 -13.27 -31.14
CA THR A 128 -46.25 -14.25 -32.21
C THR A 128 -46.94 -15.58 -31.93
N ALA A 129 -46.89 -16.04 -30.67
CA ALA A 129 -47.57 -17.26 -30.22
C ALA A 129 -49.09 -17.15 -30.35
N PHE A 130 -49.66 -15.97 -30.06
CA PHE A 130 -51.10 -15.71 -30.21
C PHE A 130 -51.54 -15.66 -31.67
N VAL A 131 -50.74 -15.08 -32.57
CA VAL A 131 -51.05 -15.00 -34.01
C VAL A 131 -50.85 -16.35 -34.71
N ARG A 132 -49.98 -17.23 -34.17
CA ARG A 132 -49.75 -18.56 -34.74
C ARG A 132 -51.02 -19.41 -34.62
N PRO A 133 -51.63 -19.85 -35.74
CA PRO A 133 -52.80 -20.71 -35.67
C PRO A 133 -52.45 -22.04 -34.98
N PRO A 134 -53.36 -22.64 -34.18
CA PRO A 134 -53.13 -23.97 -33.63
C PRO A 134 -52.97 -24.93 -34.80
N THR A 135 -51.76 -25.43 -34.99
CA THR A 135 -51.49 -26.51 -35.94
C THR A 135 -51.98 -27.81 -35.32
N SER A 136 -53.30 -27.99 -35.29
CA SER A 136 -53.90 -29.27 -34.95
C SER A 136 -53.90 -30.17 -36.17
N VAL A 137 -52.86 -30.99 -36.24
CA VAL A 137 -53.02 -32.42 -36.54
C VAL A 137 -53.34 -33.11 -35.21
N ASN A 138 -54.60 -33.05 -34.76
CA ASN A 138 -55.41 -34.24 -34.48
C ASN A 138 -56.80 -33.87 -33.89
N PRO A 139 -57.88 -34.48 -34.42
CA PRO A 139 -59.23 -34.31 -33.90
C PRO A 139 -59.56 -35.44 -32.93
N THR A 140 -59.48 -35.22 -31.62
CA THR A 140 -60.26 -36.09 -30.71
C THR A 140 -60.49 -35.46 -29.34
N SER A 141 -61.78 -35.41 -28.99
CA SER A 141 -62.33 -35.57 -27.66
C SER A 141 -62.46 -34.33 -26.75
N GLY A 142 -63.72 -33.88 -26.65
CA GLY A 142 -64.41 -33.92 -25.35
C GLY A 142 -64.59 -32.61 -24.61
N THR A 143 -65.77 -32.01 -24.79
CA THR A 143 -66.57 -31.31 -23.76
C THR A 143 -65.87 -30.28 -22.87
N GLY A 144 -66.08 -29.01 -23.25
CA GLY A 144 -65.76 -27.83 -22.44
C GLY A 144 -65.18 -26.76 -23.33
N THR A 145 -65.99 -26.14 -24.19
CA THR A 145 -65.60 -24.97 -24.99
C THR A 145 -65.03 -23.90 -24.06
N PRO A 146 -63.71 -23.61 -24.07
CA PRO A 146 -63.24 -22.35 -23.53
C PRO A 146 -63.71 -21.30 -24.53
N ALA A 147 -64.49 -20.33 -24.07
CA ALA A 147 -64.92 -19.25 -24.95
C ALA A 147 -63.64 -18.61 -25.54
N PRO A 148 -63.50 -18.50 -26.88
CA PRO A 148 -62.33 -17.86 -27.50
C PRO A 148 -62.12 -16.42 -26.98
N ASN A 149 -63.18 -15.79 -26.48
CA ASN A 149 -63.14 -14.49 -25.81
C ASN A 149 -62.28 -14.49 -24.54
N ASN A 150 -62.26 -15.57 -23.75
CA ASN A 150 -61.47 -15.62 -22.52
C ASN A 150 -59.96 -15.71 -22.83
N GLU A 151 -59.57 -16.50 -23.84
CA GLU A 151 -58.17 -16.59 -24.29
C GLU A 151 -57.66 -15.26 -24.86
N ILE A 152 -58.54 -14.53 -25.58
CA ILE A 152 -58.24 -13.18 -26.08
C ILE A 152 -58.08 -12.20 -24.92
N ASP A 153 -58.98 -12.23 -23.94
CA ASP A 153 -58.94 -11.32 -22.79
C ASP A 153 -57.70 -11.59 -21.90
N ASP A 154 -57.34 -12.86 -21.71
CA ASP A 154 -56.14 -13.28 -20.99
C ASP A 154 -54.86 -12.85 -21.74
N PHE A 155 -54.79 -13.06 -23.05
CA PHE A 155 -53.70 -12.52 -23.89
C PHE A 155 -53.57 -11.01 -23.77
N VAL A 156 -54.68 -10.28 -23.90
CA VAL A 156 -54.68 -8.80 -23.83
C VAL A 156 -54.21 -8.33 -22.47
N LYS A 157 -54.58 -9.03 -21.40
CA LYS A 157 -54.15 -8.73 -20.03
C LYS A 157 -52.64 -8.95 -19.88
N GLU A 158 -52.13 -10.13 -20.24
CA GLU A 158 -50.72 -10.49 -20.11
C GLU A 158 -49.82 -9.61 -20.98
N PHE A 159 -50.20 -9.37 -22.24
CA PHE A 159 -49.46 -8.50 -23.15
C PHE A 159 -49.38 -7.06 -22.64
N LYS A 160 -50.49 -6.53 -22.10
CA LYS A 160 -50.50 -5.20 -21.47
C LYS A 160 -49.58 -5.15 -20.25
N GLU A 161 -49.54 -6.19 -19.43
CA GLU A 161 -48.64 -6.27 -18.27
C GLU A 161 -47.17 -6.26 -18.72
N LEU A 162 -46.80 -7.06 -19.73
CA LEU A 162 -45.44 -7.08 -20.28
C LEU A 162 -45.03 -5.71 -20.85
N ARG A 163 -45.90 -5.06 -21.64
CA ARG A 163 -45.60 -3.73 -22.23
C ARG A 163 -45.53 -2.62 -21.18
N LYS A 164 -46.33 -2.69 -20.11
CA LYS A 164 -46.22 -1.75 -18.98
C LYS A 164 -44.83 -1.83 -18.33
N ILE A 165 -44.33 -3.04 -18.08
CA ILE A 165 -42.99 -3.25 -17.50
C ILE A 165 -41.91 -2.73 -18.44
N TYR A 166 -42.00 -3.03 -19.74
CA TYR A 166 -41.09 -2.52 -20.77
C TYR A 166 -41.01 -0.99 -20.75
N HIS A 167 -42.14 -0.28 -20.89
CA HIS A 167 -42.16 1.18 -20.94
C HIS A 167 -41.67 1.81 -19.63
N LYS A 168 -41.98 1.21 -18.48
CA LYS A 168 -41.45 1.65 -17.18
C LYS A 168 -39.91 1.58 -17.15
N ARG A 169 -39.32 0.47 -17.63
CA ARG A 169 -37.86 0.30 -17.69
C ARG A 169 -37.21 1.25 -18.68
N VAL A 170 -37.82 1.48 -19.86
CA VAL A 170 -37.34 2.45 -20.86
C VAL A 170 -37.28 3.87 -20.28
N LEU A 171 -38.36 4.33 -19.65
CA LEU A 171 -38.41 5.65 -19.01
C LEU A 171 -37.35 5.80 -17.91
N TRP A 172 -37.09 4.73 -17.15
CA TRP A 172 -36.02 4.74 -16.14
C TRP A 172 -34.63 4.78 -16.77
N ALA A 173 -34.38 4.05 -17.85
CA ALA A 173 -33.11 4.07 -18.57
C ALA A 173 -32.82 5.44 -19.19
N GLU A 174 -33.83 6.09 -19.77
CA GLU A 174 -33.72 7.45 -20.31
C GLU A 174 -33.42 8.48 -19.21
N LYS A 175 -34.16 8.43 -18.09
CA LYS A 175 -33.91 9.31 -16.94
C LYS A 175 -32.52 9.10 -16.35
N TRP A 176 -32.06 7.87 -16.26
CA TRP A 176 -30.70 7.54 -15.81
C TRP A 176 -29.67 8.13 -16.76
N SER A 177 -29.82 7.91 -18.06
CA SER A 177 -28.89 8.41 -19.09
C SER A 177 -28.84 9.94 -19.11
N SER A 178 -29.99 10.60 -19.01
CA SER A 178 -30.12 12.07 -18.96
C SER A 178 -29.47 12.69 -17.73
N LYS A 179 -29.64 12.08 -16.53
CA LYS A 179 -29.03 12.60 -15.29
C LYS A 179 -27.54 12.29 -15.16
N SER A 180 -27.06 11.21 -15.78
CA SER A 180 -25.63 10.87 -15.75
C SER A 180 -24.72 11.87 -16.48
N LEU A 181 -25.30 12.75 -17.30
CA LEU A 181 -24.60 13.86 -17.97
C LEU A 181 -24.45 15.12 -17.08
N GLY A 182 -24.97 15.10 -15.84
CA GLY A 182 -24.91 16.21 -14.90
C GLY A 182 -24.59 15.75 -13.47
N VAL A 183 -23.30 15.50 -13.22
CA VAL A 183 -22.64 15.47 -11.88
C VAL A 183 -23.03 14.36 -10.88
N SER A 184 -21.99 13.62 -10.49
CA SER A 184 -21.67 12.83 -9.28
C SER A 184 -22.77 12.09 -8.47
N VAL A 185 -22.52 10.79 -8.30
CA VAL A 185 -22.87 9.93 -7.16
C VAL A 185 -24.36 9.94 -6.79
N ILE A 186 -25.10 9.01 -7.40
CA ILE A 186 -26.44 8.64 -6.92
C ILE A 186 -26.26 7.62 -5.80
N ASP A 187 -26.74 8.02 -4.63
CA ASP A 187 -26.98 7.26 -3.42
C ASP A 187 -27.64 5.89 -3.73
N ILE A 188 -26.93 4.80 -3.37
CA ILE A 188 -27.32 3.40 -3.60
C ILE A 188 -28.53 3.00 -2.74
N SER A 189 -28.98 3.87 -1.84
CA SER A 189 -30.08 3.64 -0.89
C SER A 189 -31.45 3.38 -1.53
N CYS A 190 -31.66 3.70 -2.81
CA CYS A 190 -32.94 3.46 -3.49
C CYS A 190 -33.13 2.04 -4.05
N LEU A 191 -32.11 1.17 -4.05
CA LEU A 191 -32.24 -0.23 -4.49
C LEU A 191 -32.72 -1.19 -3.38
N HIS A 192 -32.92 -0.70 -2.15
CA HIS A 192 -33.27 -1.53 -1.00
C HIS A 192 -34.77 -1.69 -0.72
N LEU A 193 -35.66 -1.09 -1.51
CA LEU A 193 -37.09 -0.97 -1.15
C LEU A 193 -38.09 -1.90 -1.84
N HIS A 194 -37.64 -2.89 -2.62
CA HIS A 194 -38.49 -4.03 -2.96
C HIS A 194 -37.66 -5.32 -2.96
N GLY A 195 -37.81 -6.08 -1.87
CA GLY A 195 -37.21 -7.40 -1.67
C GLY A 195 -37.74 -8.44 -2.65
N GLU A 196 -37.25 -8.40 -3.89
CA GLU A 196 -37.27 -9.53 -4.81
C GLU A 196 -35.81 -9.85 -5.20
N TRP A 197 -35.12 -10.51 -4.29
CA TRP A 197 -34.02 -11.41 -4.67
C TRP A 197 -34.65 -12.68 -5.24
N LEU A 198 -35.20 -12.58 -6.45
CA LEU A 198 -35.63 -13.76 -7.17
C LEU A 198 -34.40 -14.34 -7.89
N LEU A 199 -34.03 -15.53 -7.40
CA LEU A 199 -33.12 -16.50 -7.97
C LEU A 199 -33.03 -16.39 -9.50
N ILE A 200 -31.80 -16.25 -9.99
CA ILE A 200 -31.43 -16.78 -11.31
C ILE A 200 -30.14 -17.59 -11.07
N GLN A 201 -30.34 -18.88 -10.77
CA GLN A 201 -29.50 -19.94 -11.31
C GLN A 201 -30.00 -20.25 -12.72
#